data_AF-A0A2W4TGB9-F1
#
_entry.id   AF-A0A2W4TGB9-F1
#
_cell.length_a   1.000
_cell.length_b   1.000
_cell.length_c   1.000
_cell.angle_alpha   90.00
_cell.angle_beta   90.00
_cell.angle_gamma   90.00
#
_symmetry.space_group_name_H-M   'P 1'
#
loop_
_entity.id
_entity.type
_entity.pdbx_description
1 polymer ?
#
loop_
_entity_poly.entity_id
_entity_poly.type
_entity_poly.pdbx_seq_one_letter_code
_entity_poly.pdbx_strand_id
1 'polypeptide(L)'
;MQLFLVAALGLIAALWTWTRPGDQTLVAAAPDQAAVTVHILNNGFHTDLAVPRGPLEMQGGPLAEASRSLGQGDWILIGWGDATFFVDQTPMETRVLDGVRAFLWPGNASVVMLDPEAGDPSRRFPPDRRRSLRLTEQGLSAMLDRVEGSLILVDGSPVVSTARPGDGARFFRSRETFWIGYLCNSWTARVLNAGGLAVRPLRAVTAGEIVATLDRAAKLDSAPRED
;
A
#
# COMPACT_ATOMS: atom_id res chain seq x y z
N MET A 1 41.91 1.28 -6.06
CA MET A 1 41.02 1.59 -4.92
C MET A 1 40.09 2.78 -5.21
N GLN A 2 40.59 3.91 -5.72
CA GLN A 2 39.79 5.13 -5.97
C GLN A 2 38.72 4.98 -7.07
N LEU A 3 39.02 4.30 -8.19
CA LEU A 3 38.04 4.01 -9.25
C LEU A 3 36.87 3.12 -8.77
N PHE A 4 37.16 2.12 -7.95
CA PHE A 4 36.13 1.25 -7.37
C PHE A 4 35.20 2.01 -6.42
N LEU A 5 35.75 2.91 -5.60
CA LEU A 5 34.95 3.73 -4.69
C LEU A 5 34.04 4.70 -5.47
N VAL A 6 34.56 5.37 -6.50
CA VAL A 6 33.77 6.27 -7.34
C VAL A 6 32.66 5.50 -8.07
N ALA A 7 32.97 4.32 -8.63
CA ALA A 7 31.98 3.47 -9.27
C ALA A 7 30.88 3.00 -8.30
N ALA A 8 31.27 2.60 -7.09
CA ALA A 8 30.32 2.18 -6.05
C ALA A 8 29.39 3.33 -5.63
N LEU A 9 29.95 4.53 -5.41
CA LEU A 9 29.15 5.73 -5.09
C LEU A 9 28.21 6.10 -6.23
N GLY A 10 28.68 6.03 -7.48
CA GLY A 10 27.87 6.27 -8.67
C GLY A 10 26.71 5.28 -8.77
N LEU A 11 26.96 3.99 -8.53
CA LEU A 11 25.92 2.97 -8.52
C LEU A 11 24.90 3.20 -7.39
N ILE A 12 25.35 3.51 -6.18
CA ILE A 12 24.47 3.83 -5.05
C ILE A 12 23.59 5.04 -5.38
N ALA A 13 24.16 6.10 -5.94
CA ALA A 13 23.41 7.30 -6.34
C ALA A 13 22.38 6.98 -7.43
N ALA A 14 22.77 6.21 -8.45
CA ALA A 14 21.86 5.79 -9.51
C ALA A 14 20.71 4.94 -8.97
N LEU A 15 20.99 3.98 -8.09
CA LEU A 15 19.99 3.14 -7.45
C LEU A 15 19.07 3.94 -6.51
N TRP A 16 19.63 4.88 -5.74
CA TRP A 16 18.88 5.72 -4.81
C TRP A 16 17.94 6.72 -5.50
N THR A 17 18.32 7.15 -6.71
CA THR A 17 17.53 8.07 -7.54
C THR A 17 16.66 7.36 -8.57
N TRP A 18 16.87 6.06 -8.76
CA TRP A 18 16.11 5.25 -9.71
C TRP A 18 14.62 5.36 -9.42
N THR A 19 13.90 5.78 -10.45
CA THR A 19 12.46 5.91 -10.45
C THR A 19 11.90 4.83 -11.36
N ARG A 20 11.03 3.99 -10.81
CA ARG A 20 10.21 3.09 -11.62
C ARG A 20 9.03 3.91 -12.16
N PRO A 21 8.89 4.03 -13.49
CA PRO A 21 7.79 4.79 -14.07
C PRO A 21 6.45 4.14 -13.71
N GLY A 22 5.42 4.96 -13.61
CA GLY A 22 4.03 4.53 -13.55
C GLY A 22 3.28 5.06 -14.78
N ASP A 23 2.19 4.40 -15.14
CA ASP A 23 1.32 4.85 -16.23
C ASP A 23 0.41 5.98 -15.76
N GLN A 24 0.74 7.22 -16.12
CA GLN A 24 -0.01 8.39 -15.67
C GLN A 24 -1.43 8.46 -16.25
N THR A 25 -1.75 7.71 -17.32
CA THR A 25 -3.14 7.69 -17.82
C THR A 25 -4.10 6.99 -16.87
N LEU A 26 -3.58 6.23 -15.91
CA LEU A 26 -4.36 5.55 -14.87
C LEU A 26 -4.76 6.49 -13.73
N VAL A 27 -4.07 7.62 -13.58
CA VAL A 27 -4.39 8.67 -12.61
C VAL A 27 -5.36 9.67 -13.26
N ALA A 28 -6.45 9.99 -12.57
CA ALA A 28 -7.46 10.88 -13.11
C ALA A 28 -7.02 12.34 -12.96
N ALA A 29 -6.55 12.93 -14.05
CA ALA A 29 -5.98 14.28 -14.06
C ALA A 29 -7.04 15.39 -14.04
N ALA A 30 -8.19 15.19 -14.70
CA ALA A 30 -9.19 16.24 -14.87
C ALA A 30 -10.30 16.19 -13.79
N PRO A 31 -10.81 17.33 -13.29
CA PRO A 31 -11.91 17.35 -12.31
C PRO A 31 -13.19 16.66 -12.77
N ASP A 32 -13.50 16.75 -14.06
CA ASP A 32 -14.71 16.22 -14.72
C ASP A 32 -14.58 14.75 -15.18
N GLN A 33 -13.37 14.21 -15.19
CA GLN A 33 -13.14 12.79 -15.48
C GLN A 33 -13.75 11.93 -14.38
N ALA A 34 -14.52 10.91 -14.79
CA ALA A 34 -15.01 9.87 -13.89
C ALA A 34 -13.82 9.23 -13.16
N ALA A 35 -13.82 9.34 -11.83
CA ALA A 35 -12.70 8.94 -11.01
C ALA A 35 -13.17 8.34 -9.69
N VAL A 36 -12.44 7.33 -9.22
CA VAL A 36 -12.60 6.81 -7.87
C VAL A 36 -11.52 7.41 -6.99
N THR A 37 -11.94 8.02 -5.89
CA THR A 37 -11.00 8.53 -4.89
C THR A 37 -10.63 7.40 -3.93
N VAL A 38 -9.34 7.16 -3.78
CA VAL A 38 -8.77 6.31 -2.73
C VAL A 38 -7.96 7.18 -1.78
N HIS A 39 -7.79 6.73 -0.54
CA HIS A 39 -6.94 7.41 0.42
C HIS A 39 -5.73 6.55 0.79
N ILE A 40 -4.62 7.22 1.06
CA ILE A 40 -3.44 6.62 1.68
C ILE A 40 -3.35 7.22 3.07
N LEU A 41 -3.48 6.36 4.07
CA LEU A 41 -3.40 6.70 5.47
C LEU A 41 -1.97 6.52 5.95
N ASN A 42 -1.48 7.45 6.76
CA ASN A 42 -0.12 7.46 7.26
C ASN A 42 -0.11 7.75 8.76
N ASN A 43 0.50 6.88 9.55
CA ASN A 43 0.67 7.07 10.99
C ASN A 43 2.09 7.49 11.41
N GLY A 44 2.97 7.76 10.44
CA GLY A 44 4.38 8.12 10.61
C GLY A 44 5.36 6.96 10.41
N PHE A 45 4.90 5.72 10.59
CA PHE A 45 5.70 4.51 10.41
C PHE A 45 5.17 3.60 9.29
N HIS A 46 3.85 3.44 9.25
CA HIS A 46 3.12 2.54 8.37
C HIS A 46 2.17 3.32 7.46
N THR A 47 1.86 2.71 6.31
CA THR A 47 0.85 3.22 5.39
C THR A 47 -0.19 2.15 5.07
N ASP A 48 -1.46 2.53 5.16
CA ASP A 48 -2.61 1.74 4.72
C ASP A 48 -3.28 2.42 3.54
N LEU A 49 -3.89 1.63 2.66
CA LEU A 49 -4.81 2.12 1.65
C LEU A 49 -6.21 2.17 2.26
N ALA A 50 -7.04 3.13 1.86
CA ALA A 50 -8.47 3.09 2.07
C ALA A 50 -9.16 3.15 0.71
N VAL A 51 -9.92 2.11 0.38
CA VAL A 51 -10.59 1.97 -0.90
C VAL A 51 -12.10 1.92 -0.70
N PRO A 52 -12.90 2.62 -1.53
CA PRO A 52 -14.34 2.48 -1.50
C PRO A 52 -14.76 1.02 -1.72
N ARG A 53 -15.56 0.48 -0.80
CA ARG A 53 -15.92 -0.94 -0.81
C ARG A 53 -16.71 -1.35 -2.05
N GLY A 54 -17.65 -0.51 -2.48
CA GLY A 54 -18.48 -0.78 -3.67
C GLY A 54 -17.62 -1.03 -4.93
N PRO A 55 -16.80 -0.07 -5.37
CA PRO A 55 -15.84 -0.25 -6.46
C PRO A 55 -14.92 -1.47 -6.31
N LEU A 56 -14.40 -1.72 -5.11
CA LEU A 56 -13.59 -2.91 -4.84
C LEU A 56 -14.38 -4.20 -5.08
N GLU A 57 -15.61 -4.28 -4.58
CA GLU A 57 -16.42 -5.49 -4.71
C GLU A 57 -16.97 -5.71 -6.13
N MET A 58 -17.21 -4.63 -6.87
CA MET A 58 -17.63 -4.67 -8.27
C MET A 58 -16.56 -5.23 -9.21
N GLN A 59 -15.27 -5.09 -8.88
CA GLN A 59 -14.19 -5.71 -9.66
C GLN A 59 -14.28 -7.25 -9.68
N GLY A 60 -14.87 -7.84 -8.64
CA GLY A 60 -14.93 -9.29 -8.50
C GLY A 60 -13.59 -9.89 -8.08
N GLY A 61 -13.49 -11.22 -8.19
CA GLY A 61 -12.29 -11.96 -7.81
C GLY A 61 -12.14 -12.21 -6.29
N PRO A 62 -11.09 -12.96 -5.91
CA PRO A 62 -10.77 -13.30 -4.53
C PRO A 62 -10.73 -12.12 -3.55
N LEU A 63 -10.20 -10.96 -3.93
CA LEU A 63 -10.12 -9.79 -3.04
C LEU A 63 -11.52 -9.23 -2.74
N ALA A 64 -12.39 -9.21 -3.75
CA ALA A 64 -13.79 -8.82 -3.57
C ALA A 64 -14.55 -9.81 -2.69
N GLU A 65 -14.29 -11.12 -2.82
CA GLU A 65 -14.86 -12.14 -1.93
C GLU A 65 -14.38 -11.98 -0.49
N ALA A 66 -13.09 -11.71 -0.29
CA ALA A 66 -12.55 -11.40 1.03
C ALA A 66 -13.26 -10.19 1.65
N SER A 67 -13.43 -9.09 0.90
CA SER A 67 -14.17 -7.91 1.36
C SER A 67 -15.61 -8.25 1.75
N ARG A 68 -16.34 -9.00 0.91
CA ARG A 68 -17.74 -9.39 1.19
C ARG A 68 -17.90 -10.25 2.44
N SER A 69 -16.87 -10.98 2.84
CA SER A 69 -16.88 -11.82 4.06
C SER A 69 -16.77 -11.04 5.38
N LEU A 70 -16.45 -9.74 5.31
CA LEU A 70 -16.23 -8.88 6.46
C LEU A 70 -17.53 -8.22 6.93
N GLY A 71 -17.49 -7.67 8.15
CA GLY A 71 -18.57 -6.84 8.71
C GLY A 71 -18.89 -5.60 7.87
N GLN A 72 -19.90 -4.83 8.29
CA GLN A 72 -20.38 -3.65 7.55
C GLN A 72 -19.34 -2.51 7.51
N GLY A 73 -19.36 -1.71 6.44
CA GLY A 73 -18.49 -0.55 6.23
C GLY A 73 -18.52 -0.11 4.77
N ASP A 74 -18.41 1.19 4.52
CA ASP A 74 -18.45 1.78 3.17
C ASP A 74 -17.06 1.76 2.49
N TRP A 75 -16.02 1.58 3.31
CA TRP A 75 -14.62 1.56 2.90
C TRP A 75 -13.93 0.33 3.46
N ILE A 76 -12.88 -0.12 2.77
CA ILE A 76 -11.97 -1.15 3.27
C ILE A 76 -10.60 -0.53 3.42
N LEU A 77 -10.06 -0.56 4.64
CA LEU A 77 -8.65 -0.29 4.88
C LEU A 77 -7.84 -1.54 4.51
N ILE A 78 -6.79 -1.35 3.74
CA ILE A 78 -5.93 -2.42 3.22
C ILE A 78 -4.49 -2.13 3.63
N GLY A 79 -3.93 -3.01 4.45
CA GLY A 79 -2.54 -2.95 4.88
C GLY A 79 -1.78 -4.24 4.58
N TRP A 80 -0.47 -4.18 4.65
CA TRP A 80 0.40 -5.36 4.50
C TRP A 80 1.58 -5.32 5.46
N GLY A 81 1.90 -6.45 6.08
CA GLY A 81 3.00 -6.52 7.02
C GLY A 81 3.36 -7.94 7.47
N ASP A 82 4.38 -8.05 8.32
CA ASP A 82 4.81 -9.32 8.93
C ASP A 82 3.66 -9.99 9.70
N ALA A 83 3.48 -11.29 9.49
CA ALA A 83 2.34 -12.05 10.00
C ALA A 83 2.27 -12.19 11.53
N THR A 84 3.35 -11.85 12.26
CA THR A 84 3.38 -11.87 13.72
C THR A 84 3.40 -10.45 14.28
N PHE A 85 4.30 -9.60 13.79
CA PHE A 85 4.47 -8.25 14.29
C PHE A 85 3.27 -7.36 13.96
N PHE A 86 2.75 -7.42 12.73
CA PHE A 86 1.65 -6.55 12.28
C PHE A 86 0.27 -6.92 12.85
N VAL A 87 0.08 -8.19 13.21
CA VAL A 87 -1.18 -8.70 13.75
C VAL A 87 -1.34 -8.31 15.22
N ASP A 88 -0.28 -8.44 16.00
CA ASP A 88 -0.32 -8.31 17.45
C ASP A 88 -0.34 -6.84 17.90
N GLN A 89 -1.31 -6.53 18.77
CA GLN A 89 -1.65 -5.18 19.23
C GLN A 89 -0.89 -4.75 20.49
N THR A 90 -0.04 -5.62 21.05
CA THR A 90 0.81 -5.30 22.19
C THR A 90 1.76 -4.14 21.82
N PRO A 91 1.97 -3.14 22.71
CA PRO A 91 2.76 -1.96 22.39
C PRO A 91 4.14 -2.30 21.82
N MET A 92 4.51 -1.65 20.72
CA MET A 92 5.70 -2.03 19.93
C MET A 92 7.01 -1.96 20.71
N GLU A 93 7.09 -1.03 21.68
CA GLU A 93 8.22 -0.84 22.58
C GLU A 93 8.50 -2.06 23.46
N THR A 94 7.49 -2.92 23.66
CA THR A 94 7.63 -4.18 24.41
C THR A 94 8.03 -5.36 23.51
N ARG A 95 8.01 -5.18 22.18
CA ARG A 95 8.20 -6.24 21.18
C ARG A 95 9.38 -5.97 20.24
N VAL A 96 10.45 -5.38 20.79
CA VAL A 96 11.66 -5.04 20.04
C VAL A 96 12.28 -6.25 19.35
N LEU A 97 12.34 -7.41 20.02
CA LEU A 97 12.90 -8.63 19.44
C LEU A 97 12.08 -9.13 18.24
N ASP A 98 10.75 -9.03 18.30
CA ASP A 98 9.87 -9.38 17.18
C ASP A 98 10.06 -8.43 16.00
N GLY A 99 10.25 -7.14 16.28
CA GLY A 99 10.60 -6.15 15.27
C GLY A 99 11.92 -6.49 14.58
N VAL A 100 12.98 -6.77 15.36
CA VAL A 100 14.30 -7.17 14.83
C VAL A 100 14.19 -8.43 13.97
N ARG A 101 13.43 -9.44 14.41
CA ARG A 101 13.15 -10.64 13.61
C ARG A 101 12.46 -10.27 12.29
N ALA A 102 11.38 -9.51 12.35
CA ALA A 102 10.63 -9.10 11.16
C ALA A 102 11.53 -8.39 10.12
N PHE A 103 12.49 -7.58 10.57
CA PHE A 103 13.43 -6.92 9.67
C PHE A 103 14.52 -7.83 9.11
N LEU A 104 15.15 -8.65 9.94
CA LEU A 104 16.44 -9.27 9.62
C LEU A 104 16.36 -10.74 9.21
N TRP A 105 15.29 -11.46 9.58
CA TRP A 105 15.18 -12.87 9.20
C TRP A 105 14.74 -13.03 7.74
N PRO A 106 15.33 -13.98 6.99
CA PRO A 106 14.86 -14.28 5.65
C PRO A 106 13.50 -15.00 5.70
N GLY A 107 12.63 -14.69 4.74
CA GLY A 107 11.40 -15.45 4.51
C GLY A 107 10.31 -15.26 5.56
N ASN A 108 10.27 -14.14 6.30
CA ASN A 108 9.17 -13.90 7.23
C ASN A 108 7.83 -13.90 6.49
N ALA A 109 6.90 -14.70 6.99
CA ALA A 109 5.53 -14.72 6.48
C ALA A 109 4.90 -13.34 6.63
N SER A 110 4.05 -12.98 5.69
CA SER A 110 3.33 -11.70 5.70
C SER A 110 1.83 -11.91 5.48
N VAL A 111 1.06 -10.88 5.78
CA VAL A 111 -0.39 -10.87 5.68
C VAL A 111 -0.89 -9.60 5.01
N VAL A 112 -1.97 -9.73 4.25
CA VAL A 112 -2.81 -8.61 3.82
C VAL A 112 -3.92 -8.44 4.84
N MET A 113 -4.03 -7.26 5.44
CA MET A 113 -5.11 -6.88 6.33
C MET A 113 -6.23 -6.26 5.49
N LEU A 114 -7.48 -6.66 5.76
CA LEU A 114 -8.68 -5.94 5.34
C LEU A 114 -9.48 -5.56 6.58
N ASP A 115 -9.78 -4.27 6.73
CA ASP A 115 -10.53 -3.74 7.87
C ASP A 115 -11.69 -2.84 7.40
N PRO A 116 -12.96 -3.21 7.64
CA PRO A 116 -14.11 -2.38 7.27
C PRO A 116 -14.15 -1.07 8.06
N GLU A 117 -14.18 0.04 7.35
CA GLU A 117 -14.33 1.38 7.93
C GLU A 117 -15.72 1.94 7.57
N ALA A 118 -16.42 2.45 8.57
CA ALA A 118 -17.71 3.09 8.41
C ALA A 118 -17.56 4.57 8.04
N GLY A 119 -18.23 4.99 6.97
CA GLY A 119 -18.12 6.36 6.47
C GLY A 119 -16.77 6.67 5.82
N ASP A 120 -16.68 7.86 5.23
CA ASP A 120 -15.48 8.31 4.53
C ASP A 120 -14.30 8.54 5.51
N PRO A 121 -13.16 7.85 5.34
CA PRO A 121 -11.94 8.04 6.14
C PRO A 121 -11.51 9.51 6.24
N SER A 122 -11.87 10.33 5.26
CA SER A 122 -11.55 11.75 5.23
C SER A 122 -12.11 12.55 6.41
N ARG A 123 -13.15 12.03 7.09
CA ARG A 123 -13.77 12.62 8.28
C ARG A 123 -13.02 12.32 9.57
N ARG A 124 -12.28 11.20 9.62
CA ARG A 124 -11.58 10.72 10.81
C ARG A 124 -10.07 10.96 10.75
N PHE A 125 -9.47 10.86 9.57
CA PHE A 125 -8.04 11.04 9.38
C PHE A 125 -7.72 12.45 8.88
N PRO A 126 -6.95 13.25 9.64
CA PRO A 126 -6.66 14.63 9.27
C PRO A 126 -5.76 14.72 8.02
N PRO A 127 -5.71 15.89 7.33
CA PRO A 127 -4.97 16.05 6.08
C PRO A 127 -3.47 15.76 6.17
N ASP A 128 -2.84 15.88 7.34
CA ASP A 128 -1.43 15.53 7.55
C ASP A 128 -1.18 14.01 7.59
N ARG A 129 -2.20 13.24 7.98
CA ARG A 129 -2.19 11.76 8.07
C ARG A 129 -2.88 11.06 6.92
N ARG A 130 -3.34 11.81 5.92
CA ARG A 130 -4.08 11.30 4.76
C ARG A 130 -3.62 12.00 3.50
N ARG A 131 -3.47 11.25 2.43
CA ARG A 131 -3.43 11.78 1.07
C ARG A 131 -4.52 11.11 0.24
N SER A 132 -5.15 11.87 -0.64
CA SER A 132 -6.16 11.35 -1.55
C SER A 132 -5.56 11.22 -2.94
N LEU A 133 -5.92 10.14 -3.64
CA LEU A 133 -5.52 9.89 -5.01
C LEU A 133 -6.79 9.62 -5.83
N ARG A 134 -6.95 10.33 -6.94
CA ARG A 134 -8.04 10.10 -7.89
C ARG A 134 -7.54 9.16 -8.98
N LEU A 135 -8.18 8.02 -9.12
CA LEU A 135 -7.85 7.00 -10.11
C LEU A 135 -8.95 6.90 -11.14
N THR A 136 -8.57 6.62 -12.38
CA THR A 136 -9.51 6.07 -13.36
C THR A 136 -10.00 4.70 -12.90
N GLU A 137 -11.08 4.19 -13.48
CA GLU A 137 -11.53 2.81 -13.20
C GLU A 137 -10.44 1.78 -13.50
N GLN A 138 -9.68 1.98 -14.59
CA GLN A 138 -8.55 1.13 -14.97
C GLN A 138 -7.41 1.22 -13.95
N GLY A 139 -7.11 2.42 -13.44
CA GLY A 139 -6.11 2.63 -12.41
C GLY A 139 -6.47 1.99 -11.08
N LEU A 140 -7.74 2.09 -10.68
CA LEU A 140 -8.25 1.38 -9.51
C LEU A 140 -8.15 -0.14 -9.70
N SER A 141 -8.58 -0.64 -10.86
CA SER A 141 -8.53 -2.08 -11.17
C SER A 141 -7.11 -2.62 -11.10
N ALA A 142 -6.14 -1.96 -11.73
CA ALA A 142 -4.73 -2.35 -11.68
C ALA A 142 -4.15 -2.29 -10.25
N MET A 143 -4.57 -1.30 -9.46
CA MET A 143 -4.19 -1.20 -8.05
C MET A 143 -4.71 -2.39 -7.24
N LEU A 144 -5.98 -2.75 -7.42
CA LEU A 144 -6.63 -3.86 -6.72
C LEU A 144 -6.13 -5.23 -7.18
N ASP A 145 -5.84 -5.41 -8.47
CA ASP A 145 -5.19 -6.62 -8.99
C ASP A 145 -3.81 -6.82 -8.36
N ARG A 146 -3.06 -5.72 -8.12
CA ARG A 146 -1.77 -5.78 -7.44
C ARG A 146 -1.93 -6.19 -5.97
N VAL A 147 -2.99 -5.76 -5.28
CA VAL A 147 -3.32 -6.19 -3.92
C VAL A 147 -3.74 -7.66 -3.91
N GLU A 148 -4.63 -8.08 -4.80
CA GLU A 148 -5.08 -9.47 -4.91
C GLU A 148 -3.91 -10.41 -5.23
N GLY A 149 -2.98 -9.96 -6.07
CA GLY A 149 -1.72 -10.64 -6.38
C GLY A 149 -0.80 -10.84 -5.17
N SER A 150 -1.08 -10.23 -4.02
CA SER A 150 -0.39 -10.51 -2.77
C SER A 150 -0.99 -11.69 -2.01
N LEU A 151 -2.23 -12.08 -2.26
CA LEU A 151 -2.95 -13.10 -1.48
C LEU A 151 -2.48 -14.52 -1.83
N ILE A 152 -2.42 -15.41 -0.84
CA ILE A 152 -2.39 -16.86 -1.09
C ILE A 152 -3.83 -17.33 -1.28
N LEU A 153 -4.08 -18.04 -2.38
CA LEU A 153 -5.38 -18.62 -2.70
C LEU A 153 -5.31 -20.14 -2.57
N VAL A 154 -6.36 -20.74 -2.03
CA VAL A 154 -6.61 -22.19 -2.01
C VAL A 154 -8.00 -22.41 -2.56
N ASP A 155 -8.11 -23.25 -3.59
CA ASP A 155 -9.36 -23.51 -4.32
C ASP A 155 -10.05 -22.23 -4.84
N GLY A 156 -9.24 -21.22 -5.20
CA GLY A 156 -9.72 -19.92 -5.68
C GLY A 156 -10.07 -18.91 -4.59
N SER A 157 -10.11 -19.30 -3.31
CA SER A 157 -10.45 -18.41 -2.21
C SER A 157 -9.23 -17.97 -1.39
N PRO A 158 -9.21 -16.74 -0.87
CA PRO A 158 -8.09 -16.23 -0.08
C PRO A 158 -8.04 -16.88 1.30
N VAL A 159 -6.84 -17.28 1.73
CA VAL A 159 -6.65 -18.00 2.99
C VAL A 159 -6.57 -17.04 4.16
N VAL A 160 -7.54 -17.12 5.09
CA VAL A 160 -7.49 -16.37 6.35
C VAL A 160 -6.34 -16.92 7.21
N SER A 161 -5.45 -16.02 7.63
CA SER A 161 -4.39 -16.30 8.60
C SER A 161 -4.90 -16.17 10.03
N THR A 162 -5.59 -15.07 10.34
CA THR A 162 -6.10 -14.77 11.68
C THR A 162 -7.11 -13.61 11.65
N ALA A 163 -7.82 -13.43 12.75
CA ALA A 163 -8.68 -12.29 13.04
C ALA A 163 -8.16 -11.60 14.30
N ARG A 164 -8.16 -10.26 14.33
CA ARG A 164 -7.86 -9.54 15.57
C ARG A 164 -9.06 -9.63 16.52
N PRO A 165 -8.88 -10.04 17.79
CA PRO A 165 -9.97 -10.07 18.75
C PRO A 165 -10.56 -8.68 18.98
N GLY A 166 -11.89 -8.54 18.91
CA GLY A 166 -12.60 -7.28 19.16
C GLY A 166 -12.49 -6.23 18.05
N ASP A 167 -11.90 -6.59 16.90
CA ASP A 167 -11.67 -5.73 15.74
C ASP A 167 -12.42 -6.31 14.50
N GLY A 168 -12.87 -5.43 13.60
CA GLY A 168 -13.45 -5.78 12.31
C GLY A 168 -12.41 -6.35 11.33
N ALA A 169 -11.13 -6.07 11.56
CA ALA A 169 -10.04 -6.50 10.71
C ALA A 169 -9.90 -8.02 10.57
N ARG A 170 -9.55 -8.46 9.36
CA ARG A 170 -9.15 -9.82 9.02
C ARG A 170 -7.83 -9.83 8.28
N PHE A 171 -7.01 -10.84 8.56
CA PHE A 171 -5.67 -10.99 8.00
C PHE A 171 -5.65 -12.22 7.12
N PHE A 172 -5.30 -12.01 5.86
CA PHE A 172 -5.18 -13.05 4.84
C PHE A 172 -3.71 -13.34 4.59
N ARG A 173 -3.35 -14.61 4.43
CA ARG A 173 -1.97 -15.01 4.15
C ARG A 173 -1.51 -14.39 2.84
N SER A 174 -0.31 -13.83 2.84
CA SER A 174 0.32 -13.29 1.64
C SER A 174 1.40 -14.23 1.10
N ARG A 175 1.53 -14.27 -0.23
CA ARG A 175 2.59 -15.00 -0.93
C ARG A 175 3.93 -14.25 -0.92
N GLU A 176 3.92 -13.00 -0.47
CA GLU A 176 5.10 -12.14 -0.37
C GLU A 176 5.78 -12.30 1.00
N THR A 177 7.05 -11.93 1.10
CA THR A 177 7.84 -12.08 2.34
C THR A 177 8.28 -10.73 2.87
N PHE A 178 8.15 -10.53 4.18
CA PHE A 178 8.53 -9.28 4.85
C PHE A 178 9.99 -9.30 5.30
N TRP A 179 10.75 -8.24 5.01
CA TRP A 179 12.15 -8.06 5.45
C TRP A 179 12.62 -6.62 5.22
N ILE A 180 13.80 -6.24 5.71
CA ILE A 180 14.30 -4.84 5.68
C ILE A 180 14.34 -4.19 4.29
N GLY A 181 14.55 -4.96 3.21
CA GLY A 181 14.51 -4.46 1.83
C GLY A 181 13.13 -4.49 1.18
N TYR A 182 12.12 -5.04 1.87
CA TYR A 182 10.72 -5.06 1.42
C TYR A 182 9.76 -4.96 2.61
N LEU A 183 9.48 -3.73 2.99
CA LEU A 183 8.61 -3.37 4.12
C LEU A 183 7.20 -3.00 3.67
N CYS A 184 6.34 -2.71 4.64
CA CYS A 184 4.96 -2.23 4.40
C CYS A 184 4.89 -1.10 3.36
N ASN A 185 5.70 -0.07 3.54
CA ASN A 185 5.73 1.06 2.60
C ASN A 185 6.21 0.64 1.20
N SER A 186 7.06 -0.38 1.10
CA SER A 186 7.57 -0.87 -0.19
C SER A 186 6.48 -1.63 -0.94
N TRP A 187 5.67 -2.38 -0.21
CA TRP A 187 4.44 -2.97 -0.73
C TRP A 187 3.46 -1.90 -1.20
N THR A 188 3.18 -0.88 -0.36
CA THR A 188 2.30 0.25 -0.71
C THR A 188 2.79 0.96 -1.97
N ALA A 189 4.10 1.22 -2.11
CA ALA A 189 4.65 1.82 -3.32
C ALA A 189 4.43 0.95 -4.56
N ARG A 190 4.54 -0.38 -4.46
CA ARG A 190 4.24 -1.25 -5.62
C ARG A 190 2.75 -1.22 -5.99
N VAL A 191 1.86 -1.12 -5.01
CA VAL A 191 0.43 -0.96 -5.24
C VAL A 191 0.14 0.38 -5.93
N LEU A 192 0.70 1.48 -5.43
CA LEU A 192 0.56 2.81 -6.05
C LEU A 192 1.18 2.86 -7.46
N ASN A 193 2.28 2.15 -7.70
CA ASN A 193 2.89 2.08 -9.03
C ASN A 193 2.01 1.33 -10.03
N ALA A 194 1.33 0.26 -9.59
CA ALA A 194 0.34 -0.42 -10.42
C ALA A 194 -0.85 0.51 -10.76
N GLY A 195 -1.24 1.37 -9.82
CA GLY A 195 -2.23 2.43 -10.04
C GLY A 195 -1.73 3.65 -10.83
N GLY A 196 -0.51 3.61 -11.36
CA GLY A 196 0.01 4.64 -12.29
C GLY A 196 1.04 5.62 -11.72
N LEU A 197 1.38 5.55 -10.42
CA LEU A 197 2.33 6.51 -9.83
C LEU A 197 3.78 6.10 -10.09
N ALA A 198 4.62 7.07 -10.45
CA ALA A 198 6.06 6.85 -10.48
C ALA A 198 6.61 6.76 -9.05
N VAL A 199 7.37 5.70 -8.75
CA VAL A 199 7.89 5.41 -7.40
C VAL A 199 9.40 5.27 -7.38
N ARG A 200 10.02 5.46 -6.22
CA ARG A 200 11.46 5.22 -5.99
C ARG A 200 11.63 3.98 -5.12
N PRO A 201 11.81 2.77 -5.71
CA PRO A 201 11.70 1.52 -4.97
C PRO A 201 12.59 1.43 -3.74
N LEU A 202 13.84 1.89 -3.82
CA LEU A 202 14.79 1.81 -2.69
C LEU A 202 14.52 2.82 -1.58
N ARG A 203 13.79 3.91 -1.87
CA ARG A 203 13.40 4.91 -0.87
C ARG A 203 12.05 4.62 -0.24
N ALA A 204 11.23 3.82 -0.93
CA ALA A 204 9.89 3.41 -0.50
C ALA A 204 9.88 2.44 0.69
N VAL A 205 10.92 2.41 1.51
CA VAL A 205 10.93 1.71 2.81
C VAL A 205 10.29 2.55 3.92
N THR A 206 10.18 3.87 3.71
CA THR A 206 9.62 4.83 4.68
C THR A 206 8.25 5.35 4.26
N ALA A 207 7.39 5.66 5.23
CA ALA A 207 6.10 6.31 4.97
C ALA A 207 6.29 7.71 4.36
N GLY A 208 7.37 8.41 4.75
CA GLY A 208 7.72 9.72 4.19
C GLY A 208 7.93 9.71 2.68
N GLU A 209 8.53 8.64 2.11
CA GLU A 209 8.67 8.53 0.65
C GLU A 209 7.32 8.27 -0.05
N ILE A 210 6.40 7.56 0.60
CA ILE A 210 5.04 7.34 0.07
C ILE A 210 4.29 8.66 0.01
N VAL A 211 4.31 9.43 1.09
CA VAL A 211 3.74 10.79 1.13
C VAL A 211 4.39 11.67 0.07
N ALA A 212 5.72 11.69 -0.03
CA ALA A 212 6.42 12.47 -1.04
C ALA A 212 6.07 12.06 -2.48
N THR A 213 5.75 10.78 -2.72
CA THR A 213 5.28 10.29 -4.02
C THR A 213 3.90 10.83 -4.36
N LEU A 214 2.97 10.78 -3.41
CA LEU A 214 1.62 11.31 -3.56
C LEU A 214 1.62 12.83 -3.73
N ASP A 215 2.46 13.54 -2.97
CA ASP A 215 2.61 14.99 -3.08
C ASP A 215 3.19 15.41 -4.44
N ARG A 216 4.09 14.61 -5.03
CA ARG A 216 4.58 14.84 -6.40
C ARG A 216 3.49 14.65 -7.43
N ALA A 217 2.66 13.61 -7.29
CA ALA A 217 1.54 13.35 -8.19
C ALA A 217 0.51 14.50 -8.12
N ALA A 218 0.11 14.92 -6.92
CA ALA A 218 -0.84 16.01 -6.74
C ALA A 218 -0.36 17.35 -7.33
N LYS A 219 0.96 17.62 -7.29
CA LYS A 219 1.54 18.83 -7.91
C LYS A 219 1.44 18.81 -9.43
N LEU A 220 1.62 17.64 -10.06
CA LEU A 220 1.50 17.48 -11.52
C LEU A 220 0.07 17.73 -11.98
N ASP A 221 -0.93 17.32 -11.20
CA ASP A 221 -2.34 17.59 -11.50
C ASP A 221 -2.70 19.09 -11.37
N SER A 222 -1.99 19.83 -10.52
CA SER A 222 -2.24 21.26 -10.26
C SER A 222 -1.51 22.24 -11.19
N ALA A 223 -0.55 21.76 -12.00
CA ALA A 223 0.20 22.62 -12.91
C ALA A 223 -0.63 22.95 -14.17
N PRO A 224 -0.68 24.22 -14.63
CA PRO A 224 -1.28 24.53 -15.92
C PRO A 224 -0.57 23.72 -17.01
N ARG A 225 -1.33 22.94 -17.79
CA ARG A 225 -0.79 22.34 -19.01
C ARG A 225 -0.81 23.45 -20.06
N GLU A 226 0.37 23.86 -20.53
CA GLU A 226 0.46 24.75 -21.69
C GLU A 226 0.02 23.93 -22.91
N ASP A 227 -1.09 24.36 -23.51
CA ASP A 227 -1.64 23.84 -24.76
C ASP A 227 -0.86 24.36 -25.98
#